data_AF-A0A1D3TKD7-F1
#
_entry.id   AF-A0A1D3TKD7-F1
#
_cell.length_a   1.000
_cell.length_b   1.000
_cell.length_c   1.000
_cell.angle_alpha   90.00
_cell.angle_beta   90.00
_cell.angle_gamma   90.00
#
_symmetry.space_group_name_H-M   'P 1'
#
loop_
_entity.id
_entity.type
_entity.pdbx_description
1 polymer ?
#
loop_
_entity_poly.entity_id
_entity_poly.type
_entity_poly.pdbx_seq_one_letter_code
_entity_poly.pdbx_strand_id
1 'polypeptide(L)'
;MSDKGKNNKNNGTGKEEKANKIEDEKEKEDEKKLEEIIKNMSFDEKVKNALNLKLEGNNDFKNKDYEKAISKYNKGKKYLKDLQNKNDKINELEVALHLNLSICYCNVEKYNEAYENVTKVLSIDKNNAKGMFRLCQIEFSRCNFDIAKEKIQEFIKIYPDNVDAKKLLKSIMIKQNEHNKKQKKAFSKIFEKASGLYDDREKEIIRKKREKYEKDMNSRKEKNENLIDFDEWEILENEKRRKEDEEQKQKQREKEKEKEKEKEKMKKKKKSGSMTSNTTNNSSCIDIDEEDQKIIDETKKMGYCYFKKDIKEDDKILYEKNIPKKIEDGVCDNFNVIHNENKAISSWNSAGTTYEEKDMTKWAKQKVEECLKNIHFKNTEKNDYLNINNQNEFNLSNLDYPEILPLQYLSKIEINEINDLSVDAQIVVIRGTKRHIFELSCNLYVTLYINITELHIHRVIVEIKELSSELEAGKTWKNYITIKKNDKLKIADNLFTHIYELLTEKVERQIRIFTQEYSKF
;
A
#
# COMPACT_ATOMS: atom_id res chain seq x y z
N MET A 1 -58.24 -12.71 -33.50
CA MET A 1 -58.21 -13.76 -32.46
C MET A 1 -56.77 -13.87 -31.98
N SER A 2 -56.42 -13.10 -30.95
CA SER A 2 -56.12 -13.55 -29.56
C SER A 2 -54.67 -14.00 -29.43
N ASP A 3 -53.70 -13.24 -28.91
CA ASP A 3 -53.62 -12.45 -27.66
C ASP A 3 -54.04 -13.23 -26.41
N LYS A 4 -53.04 -13.73 -25.66
CA LYS A 4 -53.07 -14.12 -24.24
C LYS A 4 -51.71 -14.68 -23.79
N GLY A 5 -51.16 -14.14 -22.69
CA GLY A 5 -50.33 -14.95 -21.79
C GLY A 5 -48.99 -14.41 -21.28
N LYS A 6 -48.85 -13.11 -20.97
CA LYS A 6 -47.86 -12.64 -19.98
C LYS A 6 -48.60 -12.00 -18.81
N ASN A 7 -48.67 -12.70 -17.67
CA ASN A 7 -48.87 -12.12 -16.33
C ASN A 7 -48.89 -13.23 -15.27
N ASN A 8 -47.80 -13.36 -14.50
CA ASN A 8 -47.80 -13.58 -13.04
C ASN A 8 -46.41 -13.99 -12.53
N LYS A 9 -45.60 -13.00 -12.12
CA LYS A 9 -44.56 -13.16 -11.08
C LYS A 9 -44.26 -11.77 -10.50
N ASN A 10 -45.12 -11.27 -9.62
CA ASN A 10 -44.83 -10.09 -8.78
C ASN A 10 -45.81 -9.97 -7.61
N ASN A 11 -45.91 -11.01 -6.76
CA ASN A 11 -46.75 -10.97 -5.54
C ASN A 11 -46.10 -11.63 -4.31
N GLY A 12 -44.76 -11.76 -4.29
CA GLY A 12 -44.02 -12.39 -3.17
C GLY A 12 -43.47 -11.42 -2.12
N THR A 13 -43.08 -10.20 -2.51
CA THR A 13 -42.28 -9.31 -1.66
C THR A 13 -43.07 -8.53 -0.60
N GLY A 14 -44.35 -8.25 -0.83
CA GLY A 14 -45.17 -7.45 0.11
C GLY A 14 -45.71 -8.20 1.34
N LYS A 15 -45.60 -9.54 1.39
CA LYS A 15 -46.00 -10.36 2.56
C LYS A 15 -44.86 -10.55 3.56
N GLU A 16 -43.62 -10.70 3.08
CA GLU A 16 -42.42 -10.83 3.92
C GLU A 16 -42.09 -9.51 4.64
N GLU A 17 -42.22 -8.35 3.96
CA GLU A 17 -42.01 -7.04 4.59
C GLU A 17 -43.05 -6.71 5.68
N LYS A 18 -44.30 -7.18 5.52
CA LYS A 18 -45.34 -7.02 6.55
C LYS A 18 -45.16 -7.98 7.72
N ALA A 19 -44.68 -9.19 7.48
CA ALA A 19 -44.36 -10.15 8.54
C ALA A 19 -43.17 -9.66 9.39
N ASN A 20 -42.09 -9.18 8.77
CA ASN A 20 -40.93 -8.63 9.47
C ASN A 20 -41.29 -7.41 10.34
N LYS A 21 -42.15 -6.50 9.83
CA LYS A 21 -42.63 -5.35 10.63
C LYS A 21 -43.44 -5.77 11.86
N ILE A 22 -44.26 -6.82 11.75
CA ILE A 22 -45.07 -7.32 12.87
C ILE A 22 -44.18 -8.04 13.91
N GLU A 23 -43.14 -8.74 13.47
CA GLU A 23 -42.15 -9.35 14.36
C GLU A 23 -41.30 -8.30 15.09
N ASP A 24 -40.82 -7.27 14.38
CA ASP A 24 -40.07 -6.15 14.97
C ASP A 24 -40.87 -5.35 16.01
N GLU A 25 -42.18 -5.18 15.80
CA GLU A 25 -43.06 -4.50 16.76
C GLU A 25 -43.31 -5.34 18.03
N LYS A 26 -43.45 -6.67 17.88
CA LYS A 26 -43.58 -7.59 19.02
C LYS A 26 -42.32 -7.67 19.85
N GLU A 27 -41.15 -7.75 19.23
CA GLU A 27 -39.86 -7.77 19.96
C GLU A 27 -39.66 -6.50 20.80
N LYS A 28 -40.05 -5.33 20.27
CA LYS A 28 -39.99 -4.06 21.01
C LYS A 28 -40.95 -4.00 22.19
N GLU A 29 -42.13 -4.60 22.07
CA GLU A 29 -43.09 -4.67 23.17
C GLU A 29 -42.62 -5.62 24.28
N ASP A 30 -42.08 -6.78 23.90
CA ASP A 30 -41.50 -7.75 24.83
C ASP A 30 -40.24 -7.18 25.53
N GLU A 31 -39.46 -6.37 24.83
CA GLU A 31 -38.31 -5.66 25.39
C GLU A 31 -38.73 -4.64 26.46
N LYS A 32 -39.78 -3.85 26.21
CA LYS A 32 -40.31 -2.91 27.21
C LYS A 32 -40.86 -3.61 28.45
N LYS A 33 -41.61 -4.71 28.26
CA LYS A 33 -42.12 -5.51 29.39
C LYS A 33 -40.98 -6.07 30.22
N LEU A 34 -39.91 -6.56 29.58
CA LEU A 34 -38.74 -7.06 30.28
C LEU A 34 -38.04 -5.97 31.09
N GLU A 35 -37.88 -4.75 30.54
CA GLU A 35 -37.27 -3.62 31.27
C GLU A 35 -38.08 -3.21 32.51
N GLU A 36 -39.40 -3.18 32.41
CA GLU A 36 -40.27 -2.86 33.55
C GLU A 36 -40.20 -3.93 34.65
N ILE A 37 -40.16 -5.21 34.26
CA ILE A 37 -39.94 -6.32 35.20
C ILE A 37 -38.57 -6.18 35.87
N ILE A 38 -37.50 -5.92 35.11
CA ILE A 38 -36.16 -5.72 35.65
C ILE A 38 -36.17 -4.58 36.66
N LYS A 39 -36.82 -3.45 36.38
CA LYS A 39 -36.84 -2.29 37.27
C LYS A 39 -37.39 -2.64 38.66
N ASN A 40 -38.39 -3.51 38.74
CA ASN A 40 -39.05 -3.92 39.98
C ASN A 40 -38.35 -5.06 40.73
N MET A 41 -37.30 -5.68 40.17
CA MET A 41 -36.55 -6.75 40.84
C MET A 41 -35.54 -6.22 41.86
N SER A 42 -35.32 -7.00 42.91
CA SER A 42 -34.25 -6.75 43.89
C SER A 42 -32.86 -6.92 43.25
N PHE A 43 -31.84 -6.37 43.92
CA PHE A 43 -30.44 -6.48 43.50
C PHE A 43 -29.99 -7.94 43.34
N ASP A 44 -30.27 -8.78 44.34
CA ASP A 44 -29.84 -10.19 44.34
C ASP A 44 -30.55 -11.00 43.26
N GLU A 45 -31.83 -10.72 43.00
CA GLU A 45 -32.58 -11.36 41.93
C GLU A 45 -32.02 -10.98 40.55
N LYS A 46 -31.67 -9.70 40.33
CA LYS A 46 -31.03 -9.25 39.08
C LYS A 46 -29.72 -9.99 38.83
N VAL A 47 -28.85 -10.07 39.84
CA VAL A 47 -27.56 -10.76 39.73
C VAL A 47 -27.76 -12.26 39.48
N LYS A 48 -28.68 -12.91 40.21
CA LYS A 48 -29.00 -14.33 40.03
C LYS A 48 -29.54 -14.62 38.63
N ASN A 49 -30.45 -13.79 38.11
CA ASN A 49 -30.99 -13.94 36.77
C ASN A 49 -29.92 -13.73 35.69
N ALA A 50 -29.06 -12.74 35.83
CA ALA A 50 -27.92 -12.53 34.93
C ALA A 50 -26.98 -13.74 34.89
N LEU A 51 -26.72 -14.36 36.06
CA LEU A 51 -25.87 -15.54 36.18
C LEU A 51 -26.51 -16.78 35.53
N ASN A 52 -27.81 -17.01 35.75
CA ASN A 52 -28.54 -18.10 35.10
C ASN A 52 -28.52 -17.94 33.58
N LEU A 53 -28.77 -16.73 33.06
CA LEU A 53 -28.74 -16.45 31.62
C LEU A 53 -27.34 -16.62 31.02
N LYS A 54 -26.27 -16.31 31.77
CA LYS A 54 -24.90 -16.65 31.35
C LYS A 54 -24.71 -18.16 31.23
N LEU A 55 -25.22 -18.95 32.18
CA LEU A 55 -25.10 -20.41 32.14
C LEU A 55 -25.90 -21.04 31.00
N GLU A 56 -27.13 -20.57 30.78
CA GLU A 56 -27.95 -20.97 29.63
C GLU A 56 -27.27 -20.61 28.31
N GLY A 57 -26.79 -19.37 28.17
CA GLY A 57 -26.05 -18.94 26.99
C GLY A 57 -24.77 -19.75 26.76
N ASN A 58 -24.08 -20.17 27.82
CA ASN A 58 -22.92 -21.05 27.71
C ASN A 58 -23.31 -22.44 27.17
N ASN A 59 -24.49 -22.94 27.53
CA ASN A 59 -25.01 -24.20 27.01
C ASN A 59 -25.35 -24.08 25.51
N ASP A 60 -26.05 -23.02 25.13
CA ASP A 60 -26.37 -22.73 23.72
C ASP A 60 -25.09 -22.54 22.89
N PHE A 61 -24.09 -21.84 23.45
CA PHE A 61 -22.78 -21.67 22.82
C PHE A 61 -22.07 -23.00 22.57
N LYS A 62 -22.08 -23.92 23.54
CA LYS A 62 -21.52 -25.27 23.37
C LYS A 62 -22.23 -26.06 22.28
N ASN A 63 -23.54 -25.86 22.14
CA ASN A 63 -24.35 -26.45 21.07
C ASN A 63 -24.17 -25.76 19.71
N LYS A 64 -23.30 -24.74 19.60
CA LYS A 64 -23.09 -23.89 18.42
C LYS A 64 -24.31 -23.08 17.98
N ASP A 65 -25.32 -22.96 18.84
CA ASP A 65 -26.50 -22.12 18.63
C ASP A 65 -26.18 -20.66 19.00
N TYR A 66 -25.32 -20.01 18.20
CA TYR A 66 -24.77 -18.69 18.54
C TYR A 66 -25.81 -17.58 18.65
N GLU A 67 -26.84 -17.56 17.79
CA GLU A 67 -27.90 -16.55 17.84
C GLU A 67 -28.76 -16.65 19.12
N LYS A 68 -29.06 -17.88 19.58
CA LYS A 68 -29.74 -18.08 20.88
C LYS A 68 -28.85 -17.65 22.04
N ALA A 69 -27.57 -18.03 22.00
CA ALA A 69 -26.60 -17.61 23.01
C ALA A 69 -26.50 -16.07 23.08
N ILE A 70 -26.47 -15.37 21.94
CA ILE A 70 -26.49 -13.90 21.87
C ILE A 70 -27.73 -13.34 22.57
N SER A 71 -28.92 -13.87 22.26
CA SER A 71 -30.17 -13.44 22.90
C SER A 71 -30.10 -13.59 24.43
N LYS A 72 -29.60 -14.74 24.93
CA LYS A 72 -29.46 -15.01 26.37
C LYS A 72 -28.45 -14.08 27.04
N TYR A 73 -27.26 -13.90 26.47
CA TYR A 73 -26.26 -13.01 27.04
C TYR A 73 -26.68 -11.53 27.01
N ASN A 74 -27.34 -11.08 25.95
CA ASN A 74 -27.89 -9.71 25.88
C ASN A 74 -28.98 -9.49 26.93
N LYS A 75 -29.88 -10.46 27.13
CA LYS A 75 -30.83 -10.44 28.26
C LYS A 75 -30.10 -10.36 29.60
N GLY A 76 -29.06 -11.16 29.80
CA GLY A 76 -28.23 -11.15 31.01
C GLY A 76 -27.59 -9.77 31.28
N LYS A 77 -27.08 -9.10 30.24
CA LYS A 77 -26.54 -7.74 30.36
C LYS A 77 -27.57 -6.71 30.80
N LYS A 78 -28.83 -6.82 30.33
CA LYS A 78 -29.89 -5.87 30.72
C LYS A 78 -30.12 -5.86 32.23
N TYR A 79 -30.09 -7.02 32.89
CA TYR A 79 -30.20 -7.11 34.36
C TYR A 79 -29.07 -6.37 35.10
N LEU A 80 -27.90 -6.22 34.48
CA LEU A 80 -26.72 -5.58 35.10
C LEU A 80 -26.56 -4.10 34.71
N LYS A 81 -27.33 -3.59 33.73
CA LYS A 81 -27.15 -2.26 33.14
C LYS A 81 -27.31 -1.14 34.18
N ASP A 82 -28.38 -1.21 34.97
CA ASP A 82 -28.79 -0.15 35.90
C ASP A 82 -28.41 -0.45 37.36
N LEU A 83 -27.54 -1.44 37.60
CA LEU A 83 -27.05 -1.74 38.95
C LEU A 83 -26.09 -0.63 39.41
N GLN A 84 -26.49 0.08 40.46
CA GLN A 84 -25.62 1.00 41.21
C GLN A 84 -24.69 0.20 42.16
N ASN A 85 -23.50 0.71 42.44
CA ASN A 85 -22.51 0.08 43.34
C ASN A 85 -22.05 -1.33 42.93
N LYS A 86 -21.63 -1.49 41.67
CA LYS A 86 -21.03 -2.75 41.19
C LYS A 86 -19.75 -3.06 41.96
N ASN A 87 -19.73 -4.20 42.64
CA ASN A 87 -18.51 -4.76 43.23
C ASN A 87 -17.72 -5.57 42.18
N ASP A 88 -16.52 -6.01 42.55
CA ASP A 88 -15.63 -6.75 41.64
C ASP A 88 -16.28 -7.99 41.03
N LYS A 89 -17.09 -8.72 41.80
CA LYS A 89 -17.80 -9.92 41.30
C LYS A 89 -18.83 -9.58 40.21
N ILE A 90 -19.50 -8.44 40.33
CA ILE A 90 -20.45 -7.98 39.31
C ILE A 90 -19.71 -7.50 38.06
N ASN A 91 -18.59 -6.81 38.23
CA ASN A 91 -17.73 -6.42 37.13
C ASN A 91 -17.16 -7.66 36.39
N GLU A 92 -16.73 -8.69 37.11
CA GLU A 92 -16.31 -9.98 36.53
C GLU A 92 -17.43 -10.66 35.74
N LEU A 93 -18.67 -10.62 36.25
CA LEU A 93 -19.83 -11.17 35.56
C LEU A 93 -20.15 -10.40 34.28
N GLU A 94 -20.12 -9.07 34.33
CA GLU A 94 -20.32 -8.18 33.19
C GLU A 94 -19.24 -8.39 32.13
N VAL A 95 -17.96 -8.45 32.54
CA VAL A 95 -16.83 -8.78 31.66
C VAL A 95 -17.04 -10.15 31.00
N ALA A 96 -17.45 -11.17 31.76
CA ALA A 96 -17.70 -12.50 31.21
C ALA A 96 -18.83 -12.51 30.16
N LEU A 97 -19.92 -11.77 30.40
CA LEU A 97 -21.02 -11.63 29.45
C LEU A 97 -20.58 -10.94 28.16
N HIS A 98 -19.88 -9.80 28.29
CA HIS A 98 -19.37 -9.06 27.13
C HIS A 98 -18.33 -9.84 26.33
N LEU A 99 -17.42 -10.54 27.00
CA LEU A 99 -16.54 -11.50 26.35
C LEU A 99 -17.41 -12.51 25.58
N ASN A 100 -18.25 -13.30 26.24
CA ASN A 100 -19.02 -14.35 25.57
C ASN A 100 -19.80 -13.84 24.34
N LEU A 101 -20.42 -12.67 24.43
CA LEU A 101 -21.04 -12.00 23.28
C LEU A 101 -20.08 -11.70 22.15
N SER A 102 -18.89 -11.17 22.46
CA SER A 102 -17.90 -10.83 21.42
C SER A 102 -17.54 -12.05 20.56
N ILE A 103 -17.37 -13.23 21.17
CA ILE A 103 -17.11 -14.47 20.41
C ILE A 103 -18.35 -14.90 19.62
N CYS A 104 -19.54 -14.86 20.22
CA CYS A 104 -20.74 -15.24 19.47
C CYS A 104 -20.93 -14.34 18.24
N TYR A 105 -20.78 -13.02 18.41
CA TYR A 105 -20.87 -12.06 17.33
C TYR A 105 -19.79 -12.30 16.25
N CYS A 106 -18.56 -12.66 16.62
CA CYS A 106 -17.56 -13.10 15.65
C CYS A 106 -18.00 -14.35 14.87
N ASN A 107 -18.64 -15.33 15.52
CA ASN A 107 -19.09 -16.56 14.85
C ASN A 107 -20.27 -16.34 13.90
N VAL A 108 -21.08 -15.30 14.12
CA VAL A 108 -22.17 -14.89 13.21
C VAL A 108 -21.75 -13.74 12.28
N GLU A 109 -20.44 -13.47 12.16
CA GLU A 109 -19.84 -12.47 11.28
C GLU A 109 -20.31 -11.01 11.52
N LYS A 110 -20.87 -10.73 12.70
CA LYS A 110 -21.29 -9.39 13.17
C LYS A 110 -20.13 -8.70 13.90
N TYR A 111 -19.10 -8.33 13.14
CA TYR A 111 -17.81 -7.91 13.73
C TYR A 111 -17.83 -6.56 14.45
N ASN A 112 -18.73 -5.64 14.08
CA ASN A 112 -18.83 -4.33 14.73
C ASN A 112 -19.42 -4.48 16.14
N GLU A 113 -20.45 -5.31 16.29
CA GLU A 113 -21.06 -5.64 17.58
C GLU A 113 -20.06 -6.42 18.46
N ALA A 114 -19.25 -7.29 17.86
CA ALA A 114 -18.15 -7.94 18.58
C ALA A 114 -17.13 -6.92 19.11
N TYR A 115 -16.77 -5.93 18.27
CA TYR A 115 -15.84 -4.84 18.62
C TYR A 115 -16.36 -3.98 19.78
N GLU A 116 -17.63 -3.60 19.76
CA GLU A 116 -18.25 -2.82 20.84
C GLU A 116 -18.21 -3.58 22.17
N ASN A 117 -18.53 -4.88 22.14
CA ASN A 117 -18.52 -5.70 23.34
C ASN A 117 -17.11 -5.88 23.91
N VAL A 118 -16.09 -6.12 23.07
CA VAL A 118 -14.70 -6.24 23.56
C VAL A 118 -14.14 -4.90 24.05
N THR A 119 -14.53 -3.80 23.41
CA THR A 119 -14.14 -2.45 23.86
C THR A 119 -14.74 -2.16 25.24
N LYS A 120 -15.98 -2.59 25.49
CA LYS A 120 -16.59 -2.48 26.82
C LYS A 120 -15.84 -3.29 27.87
N VAL A 121 -15.38 -4.51 27.55
CA VAL A 121 -14.51 -5.30 28.45
C VAL A 121 -13.26 -4.52 28.82
N LEU A 122 -12.55 -3.97 27.83
CA LEU A 122 -11.31 -3.22 28.05
C LEU A 122 -11.54 -1.88 28.76
N SER A 123 -12.75 -1.33 28.72
CA SER A 123 -13.12 -0.16 29.51
C SER A 123 -13.29 -0.46 31.00
N ILE A 124 -13.68 -1.69 31.35
CA ILE A 124 -13.86 -2.16 32.73
C ILE A 124 -12.54 -2.69 33.28
N ASP A 125 -11.87 -3.56 32.51
CA ASP A 125 -10.58 -4.17 32.83
C ASP A 125 -9.63 -4.00 31.64
N LYS A 126 -8.81 -2.95 31.70
CA LYS A 126 -7.85 -2.59 30.64
C LYS A 126 -6.82 -3.68 30.40
N ASN A 127 -6.48 -4.49 31.40
CA ASN A 127 -5.43 -5.50 31.35
C ASN A 127 -5.98 -6.91 31.08
N ASN A 128 -7.26 -7.02 30.72
CA ASN A 128 -7.90 -8.30 30.47
C ASN A 128 -7.25 -9.03 29.27
N ALA A 129 -6.45 -10.06 29.55
CA ALA A 129 -5.74 -10.82 28.52
C ALA A 129 -6.70 -11.38 27.45
N LYS A 130 -7.87 -11.88 27.85
CA LYS A 130 -8.87 -12.42 26.92
C LYS A 130 -9.50 -11.32 26.07
N GLY A 131 -9.78 -10.15 26.65
CA GLY A 131 -10.28 -8.98 25.93
C GLY A 131 -9.30 -8.48 24.88
N MET A 132 -8.04 -8.27 25.27
CA MET A 132 -6.99 -7.82 24.34
C MET A 132 -6.79 -8.80 23.18
N PHE A 133 -6.71 -10.10 23.48
CA PHE A 133 -6.54 -11.11 22.43
C PHE A 133 -7.74 -11.16 21.47
N ARG A 134 -8.97 -11.06 22.00
CA ARG A 134 -10.19 -11.03 21.16
C ARG A 134 -10.26 -9.78 20.30
N LEU A 135 -9.82 -8.62 20.79
CA LEU A 135 -9.73 -7.40 19.98
C LEU A 135 -8.86 -7.64 18.73
N CYS A 136 -7.73 -8.31 18.90
CA CYS A 136 -6.85 -8.67 17.78
C CYS A 136 -7.57 -9.59 16.77
N GLN A 137 -8.31 -10.59 17.26
CA GLN A 137 -9.09 -11.49 16.41
C GLN A 137 -10.20 -10.75 15.65
N ILE A 138 -10.91 -9.83 16.31
CA ILE A 138 -11.97 -9.03 15.71
C ILE A 138 -11.41 -8.12 14.62
N GLU A 139 -10.34 -7.37 14.89
CA GLU A 139 -9.71 -6.50 13.88
C GLU A 139 -9.18 -7.29 12.69
N PHE A 140 -8.65 -8.49 12.92
CA PHE A 140 -8.27 -9.41 11.84
C PHE A 140 -9.47 -9.83 10.99
N SER A 141 -10.60 -10.21 11.62
CA SER A 141 -11.83 -10.56 10.90
C SER A 141 -12.46 -9.39 10.15
N ARG A 142 -12.31 -8.15 10.64
CA ARG A 142 -12.73 -6.91 9.97
C ARG A 142 -11.84 -6.55 8.77
N CYS A 143 -10.80 -7.34 8.48
CA CYS A 143 -9.79 -7.07 7.46
C CYS A 143 -8.98 -5.78 7.71
N ASN A 144 -8.97 -5.26 8.95
CA ASN A 144 -8.15 -4.13 9.36
C ASN A 144 -6.75 -4.62 9.74
N PHE A 145 -6.02 -5.15 8.78
CA PHE A 145 -4.78 -5.90 9.05
C PHE A 145 -3.68 -5.06 9.71
N ASP A 146 -3.61 -3.76 9.41
CA ASP A 146 -2.63 -2.86 10.04
C ASP A 146 -2.88 -2.69 11.54
N ILE A 147 -4.14 -2.42 11.91
CA ILE A 147 -4.58 -2.28 13.31
C ILE A 147 -4.44 -3.62 14.03
N ALA A 148 -4.87 -4.72 13.41
CA ALA A 148 -4.75 -6.06 13.98
C ALA A 148 -3.29 -6.42 14.28
N LYS A 149 -2.36 -6.04 13.38
CA LYS A 149 -0.92 -6.27 13.56
C LYS A 149 -0.36 -5.47 14.73
N GLU A 150 -0.70 -4.19 14.84
CA GLU A 150 -0.28 -3.35 15.96
C GLU A 150 -0.76 -3.94 17.30
N LYS A 151 -2.05 -4.27 17.40
CA LYS A 151 -2.65 -4.79 18.63
C LYS A 151 -2.12 -6.16 19.03
N ILE A 152 -1.88 -7.06 18.09
CA ILE A 152 -1.32 -8.38 18.42
C ILE A 152 0.16 -8.27 18.83
N GLN A 153 0.92 -7.31 18.28
CA GLN A 153 2.29 -7.05 18.70
C GLN A 153 2.35 -6.47 20.11
N GLU A 154 1.45 -5.54 20.46
CA GLU A 154 1.28 -5.06 21.83
C GLU A 154 0.94 -6.20 22.79
N PHE A 155 0.02 -7.09 22.38
CA PHE A 155 -0.36 -8.26 23.19
C PHE A 155 0.81 -9.21 23.42
N ILE A 156 1.61 -9.53 22.39
CA ILE A 156 2.76 -10.43 22.50
C ILE A 156 3.87 -9.84 23.39
N LYS A 157 4.04 -8.52 23.41
CA LYS A 157 4.99 -7.87 24.35
C LYS A 157 4.63 -8.14 25.81
N ILE A 158 3.33 -8.22 26.12
CA ILE A 158 2.84 -8.48 27.49
C ILE A 158 2.78 -10.01 27.75
N TYR A 159 2.41 -10.80 26.76
CA TYR A 159 2.20 -12.24 26.85
C TYR A 159 3.07 -13.02 25.83
N PRO A 160 4.41 -13.06 26.00
CA PRO A 160 5.33 -13.60 25.00
C PRO A 160 5.20 -15.12 24.78
N ASP A 161 4.69 -15.86 25.75
CA ASP A 161 4.53 -17.31 25.68
C ASP A 161 3.21 -17.75 25.02
N ASN A 162 2.35 -16.80 24.65
CA ASN A 162 1.06 -17.12 24.05
C ASN A 162 1.22 -17.61 22.60
N VAL A 163 1.09 -18.92 22.40
CA VAL A 163 1.23 -19.59 21.10
C VAL A 163 0.15 -19.14 20.10
N ASP A 164 -1.08 -18.93 20.56
CA ASP A 164 -2.19 -18.53 19.70
C ASP A 164 -2.02 -17.09 19.18
N ALA A 165 -1.41 -16.21 19.97
CA ALA A 165 -1.06 -14.87 19.55
C ALA A 165 -0.01 -14.85 18.44
N LYS A 166 1.03 -15.68 18.55
CA LYS A 166 2.04 -15.83 17.49
C LYS A 166 1.42 -16.36 16.19
N LYS A 167 0.54 -17.37 16.29
CA LYS A 167 -0.22 -17.91 15.14
C LYS A 167 -1.12 -16.85 14.49
N LEU A 168 -1.80 -16.04 15.29
CA LEU A 168 -2.66 -14.96 14.79
C LEU A 168 -1.83 -13.88 14.08
N LEU A 169 -0.68 -13.46 14.64
CA LEU A 169 0.23 -12.52 14.00
C LEU A 169 0.70 -13.04 12.63
N LYS A 170 1.11 -14.32 12.54
CA LYS A 170 1.47 -14.95 11.26
C LYS A 170 0.33 -14.88 10.25
N SER A 171 -0.89 -15.19 10.69
CA SER A 171 -2.11 -15.15 9.85
C SER A 171 -2.41 -13.73 9.36
N ILE A 172 -2.27 -12.72 10.23
CA ILE A 172 -2.40 -11.29 9.89
C ILE A 172 -1.40 -10.91 8.81
N MET A 173 -0.11 -11.24 8.97
CA MET A 173 0.94 -10.88 8.01
C MET A 173 0.73 -11.52 6.63
N ILE A 174 0.31 -12.79 6.59
CA ILE A 174 -0.03 -13.47 5.34
C ILE A 174 -1.18 -12.76 4.63
N LYS A 175 -2.29 -12.51 5.34
CA LYS A 175 -3.48 -11.87 4.77
C LYS A 175 -3.21 -10.43 4.34
N GLN A 176 -2.43 -9.68 5.10
CA GLN A 176 -1.98 -8.34 4.75
C GLN A 176 -1.18 -8.33 3.44
N ASN A 177 -0.24 -9.27 3.27
CA ASN A 177 0.54 -9.37 2.04
C ASN A 177 -0.33 -9.80 0.84
N GLU A 178 -1.26 -10.74 1.02
CA GLU A 178 -2.25 -11.11 0.01
C GLU A 178 -3.10 -9.90 -0.43
N HIS A 179 -3.58 -9.13 0.55
CA HIS A 179 -4.36 -7.92 0.31
C HIS A 179 -3.55 -6.87 -0.46
N ASN A 180 -2.31 -6.61 -0.03
CA ASN A 180 -1.41 -5.66 -0.70
C ASN A 180 -1.03 -6.11 -2.12
N LYS A 181 -0.83 -7.40 -2.36
CA LYS A 181 -0.60 -7.96 -3.71
C LYS A 181 -1.83 -7.77 -4.59
N LYS A 182 -3.04 -8.02 -4.06
CA LYS A 182 -4.30 -7.80 -4.80
C LYS A 182 -4.48 -6.32 -5.13
N GLN A 183 -4.23 -5.43 -4.18
CA GLN A 183 -4.28 -3.98 -4.41
C GLN A 183 -3.26 -3.55 -5.46
N LYS A 184 -1.98 -3.94 -5.34
CA LYS A 184 -0.94 -3.62 -6.35
C LYS A 184 -1.33 -4.10 -7.74
N LYS A 185 -1.88 -5.30 -7.88
CA LYS A 185 -2.37 -5.82 -9.18
C LYS A 185 -3.56 -5.01 -9.70
N ALA A 186 -4.50 -4.63 -8.84
CA ALA A 186 -5.63 -3.80 -9.22
C ALA A 186 -5.18 -2.41 -9.68
N PHE A 187 -4.25 -1.78 -8.95
CA PHE A 187 -3.66 -0.50 -9.33
C PHE A 187 -2.83 -0.60 -10.62
N SER A 188 -1.99 -1.62 -10.80
CA SER A 188 -1.22 -1.84 -12.04
C SER A 188 -2.13 -1.89 -13.27
N LYS A 189 -3.25 -2.62 -13.19
CA LYS A 189 -4.23 -2.68 -14.27
C LYS A 189 -4.87 -1.33 -14.59
N ILE A 190 -5.08 -0.48 -13.59
CA ILE A 190 -5.59 0.89 -13.79
C ILE A 190 -4.53 1.73 -14.51
N PHE A 191 -3.26 1.62 -14.13
CA PHE A 191 -2.16 2.34 -14.78
C PHE A 191 -1.87 1.86 -16.20
N GLU A 192 -1.87 0.55 -16.47
CA GLU A 192 -1.70 -0.02 -17.82
C GLU A 192 -2.82 0.46 -18.76
N LYS A 193 -4.07 0.47 -18.28
CA LYS A 193 -5.21 0.98 -19.04
C LYS A 193 -5.15 2.50 -19.25
N ALA A 194 -4.53 3.25 -18.35
CA ALA A 194 -4.31 4.68 -18.49
C ALA A 194 -3.14 5.00 -19.45
N SER A 195 -2.07 4.19 -19.45
CA SER A 195 -0.88 4.38 -20.29
C SER A 195 -1.21 4.35 -21.78
N GLY A 196 -2.12 3.47 -22.21
CA GLY A 196 -2.61 3.46 -23.60
C GLY A 196 -3.32 4.75 -24.03
N LEU A 197 -3.73 5.60 -23.09
CA LEU A 197 -4.33 6.91 -23.36
C LEU A 197 -3.28 8.03 -23.54
N TYR A 198 -2.04 7.84 -23.06
CA TYR A 198 -0.98 8.85 -23.12
C TYR A 198 -0.17 8.80 -24.42
N ASP A 199 0.05 7.60 -24.98
CA ASP A 199 0.77 7.43 -26.25
C ASP A 199 0.02 8.10 -27.43
N ASP A 200 -1.31 8.03 -27.42
CA ASP A 200 -2.16 8.69 -28.42
C ASP A 200 -2.13 10.22 -28.28
N ARG A 201 -1.96 10.71 -27.05
CA ARG A 201 -1.89 12.14 -26.77
C ARG A 201 -0.58 12.76 -27.26
N GLU A 202 0.54 12.06 -27.11
CA GLU A 202 1.85 12.55 -27.52
C GLU A 202 2.00 12.62 -29.05
N LYS A 203 1.50 11.59 -29.76
CA LYS A 203 1.42 11.60 -31.23
C LYS A 203 0.53 12.73 -31.76
N GLU A 204 -0.60 12.99 -31.11
CA GLU A 204 -1.50 14.09 -31.48
C GLU A 204 -0.86 15.48 -31.23
N ILE A 205 -0.08 15.63 -30.16
CA ILE A 205 0.68 16.86 -29.89
C ILE A 205 1.72 17.11 -30.98
N ILE A 206 2.47 16.07 -31.40
CA ILE A 206 3.47 16.17 -32.47
C ILE A 206 2.80 16.52 -33.81
N ARG A 207 1.66 15.88 -34.12
CA ARG A 207 0.87 16.16 -35.33
C ARG A 207 0.43 17.63 -35.39
N LYS A 208 -0.13 18.15 -34.30
CA LYS A 208 -0.56 19.56 -34.20
C LYS A 208 0.61 20.54 -34.31
N LYS A 209 1.77 20.22 -33.74
CA LYS A 209 2.99 21.03 -33.89
C LYS A 209 3.43 21.11 -35.35
N ARG A 210 3.42 19.98 -36.06
CA ARG A 210 3.79 19.91 -37.49
C ARG A 210 2.83 20.69 -38.39
N GLU A 211 1.52 20.56 -38.16
CA GLU A 211 0.51 21.37 -38.88
C GLU A 211 0.67 22.87 -38.65
N LYS A 212 1.05 23.27 -37.42
CA LYS A 212 1.27 24.67 -37.08
C LYS A 212 2.52 25.22 -37.75
N TYR A 213 3.60 24.44 -37.77
CA TYR A 213 4.82 24.76 -38.52
C TYR A 213 4.53 24.95 -40.01
N GLU A 214 3.82 24.01 -40.65
CA GLU A 214 3.49 24.09 -42.07
C GLU A 214 2.66 25.34 -42.41
N LYS A 215 1.70 25.71 -41.55
CA LYS A 215 0.94 26.96 -41.71
C LYS A 215 1.81 28.20 -41.60
N ASP A 216 2.72 28.24 -40.62
CA ASP A 216 3.64 29.38 -40.44
C ASP A 216 4.60 29.50 -41.64
N MET A 217 5.12 28.38 -42.15
CA MET A 217 5.97 28.35 -43.34
C MET A 217 5.24 28.82 -44.60
N ASN A 218 3.98 28.42 -44.79
CA ASN A 218 3.17 28.90 -45.91
C ASN A 218 2.90 30.41 -45.81
N SER A 219 2.58 30.93 -44.62
CA SER A 219 2.41 32.37 -44.40
C SER A 219 3.70 33.17 -44.61
N ARG A 220 4.86 32.62 -44.24
CA ARG A 220 6.17 33.25 -44.50
C ARG A 220 6.51 33.28 -45.99
N LYS A 221 6.20 32.20 -46.72
CA LYS A 221 6.34 32.16 -48.20
C LYS A 221 5.47 33.21 -48.88
N GLU A 222 4.22 33.37 -48.46
CA GLU A 222 3.31 34.40 -48.99
C GLU A 222 3.79 35.83 -48.73
N LYS A 223 4.51 36.05 -47.63
CA LYS A 223 5.12 37.35 -47.26
C LYS A 223 6.53 37.55 -47.82
N ASN A 224 7.06 36.59 -48.58
CA ASN A 224 8.42 36.61 -49.12
C ASN A 224 9.52 36.68 -48.03
N GLU A 225 9.30 36.04 -46.89
CA GLU A 225 10.24 35.95 -45.77
C GLU A 225 11.09 34.67 -45.84
N ASN A 226 12.26 34.66 -45.16
CA ASN A 226 13.14 33.49 -45.13
C ASN A 226 12.49 32.30 -44.42
N LEU A 227 12.66 31.12 -45.02
CA LEU A 227 12.23 29.83 -44.47
C LEU A 227 13.20 29.38 -43.38
N ILE A 228 12.64 28.85 -42.29
CA ILE A 228 13.35 28.41 -41.09
C ILE A 228 13.05 26.93 -40.88
N ASP A 229 14.01 26.14 -40.40
CA ASP A 229 13.83 24.71 -40.16
C ASP A 229 12.96 24.42 -38.93
N PHE A 230 12.41 23.20 -38.82
CA PHE A 230 11.44 22.82 -37.79
C PHE A 230 11.98 22.98 -36.37
N ASP A 231 13.23 22.58 -36.13
CA ASP A 231 13.85 22.67 -34.81
C ASP A 231 14.08 24.13 -34.38
N GLU A 232 14.49 24.97 -35.34
CA GLU A 232 14.70 26.40 -35.12
C GLU A 232 13.37 27.15 -34.94
N TRP A 233 12.32 26.74 -35.67
CA TRP A 233 10.95 27.23 -35.46
C TRP A 233 10.39 26.85 -34.09
N GLU A 234 10.64 25.63 -33.60
CA GLU A 234 10.18 25.19 -32.28
C GLU A 234 10.83 26.00 -31.15
N ILE A 235 12.13 26.33 -31.29
CA ILE A 235 12.83 27.22 -30.35
C ILE A 235 12.18 28.61 -30.33
N LEU A 236 11.94 29.19 -31.51
CA LEU A 236 11.28 30.50 -31.66
C LEU A 236 9.86 30.53 -31.07
N GLU A 237 9.06 29.50 -31.34
CA GLU A 237 7.70 29.38 -30.86
C GLU A 237 7.63 29.19 -29.33
N ASN A 238 8.58 28.43 -28.76
CA ASN A 238 8.70 28.27 -27.31
C ASN A 238 9.14 29.56 -26.62
N GLU A 239 10.06 30.32 -27.23
CA GLU A 239 10.47 31.61 -26.69
C GLU A 239 9.34 32.64 -26.75
N LYS A 240 8.55 32.63 -27.83
CA LYS A 240 7.35 33.46 -27.96
C LYS A 240 6.31 33.12 -26.89
N ARG A 241 6.03 31.84 -26.68
CA ARG A 241 5.11 31.38 -25.61
C ARG A 241 5.59 31.80 -24.23
N ARG A 242 6.90 31.69 -23.95
CA ARG A 242 7.47 32.11 -22.67
C ARG A 242 7.30 33.61 -22.44
N LYS A 243 7.51 34.43 -23.47
CA LYS A 243 7.27 35.88 -23.41
C LYS A 243 5.79 36.22 -23.19
N GLU A 244 4.89 35.53 -23.89
CA GLU A 244 3.44 35.68 -23.70
C GLU A 244 3.01 35.28 -22.26
N ASP A 245 3.54 34.20 -21.71
CA ASP A 245 3.26 33.75 -20.34
C ASP A 245 3.82 34.72 -19.28
N GLU A 246 5.02 35.27 -19.51
CA GLU A 246 5.61 36.30 -18.65
C GLU A 246 4.79 37.59 -18.68
N GLU A 247 4.32 38.01 -19.85
CA GLU A 247 3.45 39.18 -20.02
C GLU A 247 2.08 38.95 -19.33
N GLN A 248 1.50 37.76 -19.45
CA GLN A 248 0.26 37.40 -18.75
C GLN A 248 0.44 37.40 -17.23
N LYS A 249 1.55 36.84 -16.72
CA LYS A 249 1.88 36.89 -15.28
C LYS A 249 2.08 38.32 -14.80
N GLN A 250 2.70 39.18 -15.60
CA GLN A 250 2.89 40.59 -15.26
C GLN A 250 1.55 41.33 -15.21
N LYS A 251 0.69 41.15 -16.22
CA LYS A 251 -0.69 41.69 -16.23
C LYS A 251 -1.51 41.19 -15.04
N GLN A 252 -1.31 39.94 -14.63
CA GLN A 252 -2.00 39.37 -13.47
C GLN A 252 -1.52 39.99 -12.16
N ARG A 253 -0.21 40.16 -11.98
CA ARG A 253 0.39 40.86 -10.83
C ARG A 253 -0.03 42.33 -10.75
N GLU A 254 -0.16 43.00 -11.88
CA GLU A 254 -0.64 44.39 -11.95
C GLU A 254 -2.12 44.48 -11.53
N LYS A 255 -2.97 43.58 -12.04
CA LYS A 255 -4.38 43.47 -11.61
C LYS A 255 -4.52 43.16 -10.13
N GLU A 256 -3.64 42.32 -9.57
CA GLU A 256 -3.65 42.01 -8.13
C GLU A 256 -3.25 43.22 -7.29
N LYS A 257 -2.20 43.95 -7.68
CA LYS A 257 -1.77 45.20 -7.03
C LYS A 257 -2.85 46.29 -7.11
N GLU A 258 -3.57 46.37 -8.22
CA GLU A 258 -4.66 47.33 -8.39
C GLU A 258 -5.86 47.01 -7.48
N LYS A 259 -6.23 45.72 -7.41
CA LYS A 259 -7.24 45.23 -6.46
C LYS A 259 -6.84 45.46 -5.01
N GLU A 260 -5.56 45.34 -4.67
CA GLU A 260 -5.06 45.58 -3.33
C GLU A 260 -5.12 47.07 -2.95
N LYS A 261 -4.76 47.97 -3.88
CA LYS A 261 -4.92 49.42 -3.72
C LYS A 261 -6.39 49.83 -3.60
N GLU A 262 -7.30 49.19 -4.33
CA GLU A 262 -8.74 49.41 -4.16
C GLU A 262 -9.25 48.94 -2.80
N LYS A 263 -8.80 47.76 -2.32
CA LYS A 263 -9.12 47.27 -0.98
C LYS A 263 -8.61 48.20 0.12
N GLU A 264 -7.42 48.77 -0.02
CA GLU A 264 -6.91 49.79 0.92
C GLU A 264 -7.71 51.09 0.88
N LYS A 265 -8.10 51.57 -0.31
CA LYS A 265 -8.98 52.74 -0.44
C LYS A 265 -10.35 52.50 0.19
N MET A 266 -10.92 51.31 0.01
CA MET A 266 -12.18 50.91 0.66
C MET A 266 -12.03 50.79 2.19
N LYS A 267 -10.91 50.25 2.69
CA LYS A 267 -10.62 50.22 4.14
C LYS A 267 -10.46 51.61 4.74
N LYS A 268 -9.85 52.57 4.02
CA LYS A 268 -9.77 53.97 4.44
C LYS A 268 -11.14 54.67 4.45
N LYS A 269 -12.01 54.39 3.47
CA LYS A 269 -13.40 54.89 3.45
C LYS A 269 -14.28 54.30 4.57
N LYS A 270 -14.09 53.03 4.95
CA LYS A 270 -14.83 52.40 6.05
C LYS A 270 -14.43 52.90 7.45
N LYS A 271 -13.25 53.51 7.61
CA LYS A 271 -12.82 54.13 8.87
C LYS A 271 -13.42 55.53 9.12
N SER A 272 -14.07 56.15 8.14
CA SER A 272 -14.62 57.51 8.26
C SER A 272 -16.15 57.58 8.37
N GLY A 273 -16.83 56.47 8.64
CA GLY A 273 -18.29 56.46 8.81
C GLY A 273 -18.75 55.37 9.76
N SER A 274 -18.86 55.69 11.05
CA SER A 274 -19.56 54.84 12.03
C SER A 274 -20.32 55.71 13.03
N MET A 275 -21.64 55.72 12.86
CA MET A 275 -22.74 56.16 13.74
C MET A 275 -23.98 55.88 12.86
N THR A 276 -25.01 55.08 13.19
CA THR A 276 -25.64 54.69 14.45
C THR A 276 -26.60 53.50 14.18
N SER A 277 -26.77 52.68 15.22
CA SER A 277 -28.03 52.11 15.73
C SER A 277 -28.85 51.02 14.99
N ASN A 278 -28.96 49.89 15.71
CA ASN A 278 -30.19 49.26 16.23
C ASN A 278 -31.16 48.48 15.32
N THR A 279 -31.16 47.16 15.59
CA THR A 279 -32.33 46.37 16.07
C THR A 279 -33.13 45.52 15.04
N THR A 280 -33.10 44.21 15.33
CA THR A 280 -34.14 43.15 15.21
C THR A 280 -34.48 42.45 13.88
N ASN A 281 -34.52 41.12 14.05
CA ASN A 281 -35.44 40.10 13.51
C ASN A 281 -35.02 39.27 12.29
N ASN A 282 -34.56 38.05 12.64
CA ASN A 282 -35.02 36.74 12.17
C ASN A 282 -35.24 36.52 10.66
N SER A 283 -34.32 35.76 10.05
CA SER A 283 -34.68 34.47 9.45
C SER A 283 -33.45 33.56 9.41
N SER A 284 -33.67 32.27 9.66
CA SER A 284 -32.67 31.21 9.79
C SER A 284 -31.65 31.19 8.64
N CYS A 285 -30.40 31.52 8.93
CA CYS A 285 -29.26 31.23 8.07
C CYS A 285 -28.27 30.47 8.93
N ILE A 286 -27.86 29.29 8.48
CA ILE A 286 -26.83 28.48 9.12
C ILE A 286 -25.58 29.36 9.23
N ASP A 287 -25.08 29.57 10.46
CA ASP A 287 -23.79 30.23 10.67
C ASP A 287 -22.72 29.32 10.07
N ILE A 288 -22.24 29.69 8.89
CA ILE A 288 -21.11 29.06 8.22
C ILE A 288 -19.89 29.91 8.57
N ASP A 289 -18.92 29.27 9.21
CA ASP A 289 -17.68 29.88 9.67
C ASP A 289 -16.95 30.56 8.49
N GLU A 290 -16.17 31.61 8.76
CA GLU A 290 -15.47 32.40 7.73
C GLU A 290 -14.52 31.55 6.85
N GLU A 291 -14.11 30.40 7.37
CA GLU A 291 -13.29 29.39 6.71
C GLU A 291 -14.11 28.49 5.76
N ASP A 292 -15.30 28.07 6.17
CA ASP A 292 -16.21 27.25 5.36
C ASP A 292 -16.81 28.06 4.20
N GLN A 293 -17.08 29.35 4.42
CA GLN A 293 -17.52 30.25 3.35
C GLN A 293 -16.45 30.39 2.25
N LYS A 294 -15.18 30.35 2.64
CA LYS A 294 -14.02 30.44 1.75
C LYS A 294 -13.85 29.16 0.92
N ILE A 295 -14.11 27.99 1.51
CA ILE A 295 -14.12 26.70 0.82
C ILE A 295 -15.29 26.64 -0.17
N ILE A 296 -16.47 27.15 0.19
CA ILE A 296 -17.63 27.23 -0.70
C ILE A 296 -17.37 28.17 -1.89
N ASP A 297 -16.67 29.28 -1.67
CA ASP A 297 -16.36 30.24 -2.74
C ASP A 297 -15.21 29.76 -3.65
N GLU A 298 -14.22 29.04 -3.11
CA GLU A 298 -13.18 28.37 -3.93
C GLU A 298 -13.75 27.22 -4.77
N THR A 299 -14.65 26.42 -4.20
CA THR A 299 -15.33 25.34 -4.93
C THR A 299 -16.27 25.86 -6.00
N LYS A 300 -16.98 26.98 -5.76
CA LYS A 300 -17.76 27.68 -6.80
C LYS A 300 -16.88 28.29 -7.90
N LYS A 301 -15.70 28.80 -7.56
CA LYS A 301 -14.76 29.40 -8.52
C LYS A 301 -14.06 28.36 -9.40
N MET A 302 -13.86 27.14 -8.90
CA MET A 302 -13.28 26.03 -9.67
C MET A 302 -14.28 25.35 -10.63
N GLY A 303 -15.57 25.69 -10.54
CA GLY A 303 -16.58 25.33 -11.54
C GLY A 303 -17.05 23.88 -11.45
N TYR A 304 -18.31 23.68 -11.05
CA TYR A 304 -19.04 22.44 -11.26
C TYR A 304 -19.13 22.14 -12.76
N CYS A 305 -18.55 21.03 -13.21
CA CYS A 305 -18.78 20.52 -14.55
C CYS A 305 -20.20 19.94 -14.66
N TYR A 306 -20.83 20.22 -15.80
CA TYR A 306 -21.96 19.53 -16.44
C TYR A 306 -23.34 20.24 -16.52
N PHE A 307 -23.65 20.59 -17.77
CA PHE A 307 -24.93 20.81 -18.45
C PHE A 307 -25.65 22.19 -18.42
N LYS A 308 -25.45 22.86 -19.57
CA LYS A 308 -26.32 23.76 -20.37
C LYS A 308 -26.32 25.27 -20.14
N LYS A 309 -25.76 25.98 -21.13
CA LYS A 309 -26.27 27.18 -21.85
C LYS A 309 -25.17 27.65 -22.82
N ASP A 310 -25.30 27.82 -24.14
CA ASP A 310 -26.33 27.58 -25.15
C ASP A 310 -25.53 27.15 -26.41
N ILE A 311 -25.98 26.11 -27.12
CA ILE A 311 -25.27 25.66 -28.34
C ILE A 311 -25.48 26.73 -29.40
N LYS A 312 -24.40 27.36 -29.87
CA LYS A 312 -24.43 28.34 -30.96
C LYS A 312 -24.70 27.63 -32.29
N GLU A 313 -25.31 28.34 -33.24
CA GLU A 313 -25.75 27.79 -34.53
C GLU A 313 -24.62 27.12 -35.34
N ASP A 314 -23.38 27.59 -35.16
CA ASP A 314 -22.18 27.03 -35.81
C ASP A 314 -21.83 25.61 -35.32
N ASP A 315 -22.10 25.30 -34.05
CA ASP A 315 -21.85 23.98 -33.48
C ASP A 315 -22.85 22.95 -34.02
N LYS A 316 -24.08 23.39 -34.35
CA LYS A 316 -25.13 22.53 -34.95
C LYS A 316 -24.75 22.10 -36.37
N ILE A 317 -24.10 22.99 -37.13
CA ILE A 317 -23.58 22.72 -38.48
C ILE A 317 -22.36 21.78 -38.41
N LEU A 318 -21.55 21.88 -37.35
CA LEU A 318 -20.39 21.01 -37.14
C LEU A 318 -20.77 19.55 -36.81
N TYR A 319 -21.90 19.35 -36.13
CA TYR A 319 -22.41 18.01 -35.81
C TYR A 319 -23.04 17.30 -37.02
N GLU A 320 -23.70 18.01 -37.93
CA GLU A 320 -24.27 17.40 -39.15
C GLU A 320 -23.19 16.99 -40.17
N LYS A 321 -22.03 17.66 -40.17
CA LYS A 321 -20.92 17.39 -41.11
C LYS A 321 -20.04 16.20 -40.73
N ASN A 322 -20.08 15.78 -39.45
CA ASN A 322 -19.19 14.77 -38.89
C ASN A 322 -19.93 13.46 -38.52
N ILE A 323 -20.84 12.99 -39.39
CA ILE A 323 -21.40 11.65 -39.28
C ILE A 323 -20.42 10.68 -39.96
N PRO A 324 -19.74 9.78 -39.20
CA PRO A 324 -18.72 8.92 -39.78
C PRO A 324 -19.33 7.92 -40.76
N LYS A 325 -18.82 7.89 -42.00
CA LYS A 325 -19.06 6.81 -42.95
C LYS A 325 -17.91 5.81 -42.87
N LYS A 326 -18.24 4.53 -42.87
CA LYS A 326 -17.27 3.43 -42.77
C LYS A 326 -16.49 3.32 -44.08
N ILE A 327 -15.16 3.23 -44.01
CA ILE A 327 -14.30 2.89 -45.16
C ILE A 327 -13.51 1.62 -44.80
N GLU A 328 -13.39 0.76 -45.80
CA GLU A 328 -12.95 -0.64 -45.78
C GLU A 328 -11.43 -0.82 -45.74
N ASP A 329 -11.02 -2.01 -45.26
CA ASP A 329 -9.64 -2.41 -44.97
C ASP A 329 -8.79 -2.63 -46.23
N GLY A 330 -7.54 -2.14 -46.22
CA GLY A 330 -6.56 -2.53 -47.23
C GLY A 330 -5.19 -1.88 -47.15
N VAL A 331 -4.21 -2.71 -46.79
CA VAL A 331 -2.78 -2.72 -47.20
C VAL A 331 -1.75 -2.13 -46.23
N CYS A 332 -0.80 -3.03 -45.92
CA CYS A 332 0.41 -2.95 -45.12
C CYS A 332 1.56 -2.20 -45.81
N ASP A 333 2.63 -1.90 -45.08
CA ASP A 333 3.98 -2.22 -45.58
C ASP A 333 5.06 -2.26 -44.48
N ASN A 334 5.96 -3.22 -44.65
CA ASN A 334 7.10 -3.60 -43.82
C ASN A 334 8.33 -2.71 -44.09
N PHE A 335 9.16 -2.46 -43.07
CA PHE A 335 10.61 -2.29 -43.24
C PHE A 335 11.41 -2.87 -42.06
N ASN A 336 12.32 -3.79 -42.39
CA ASN A 336 13.38 -4.35 -41.54
C ASN A 336 14.71 -3.75 -41.97
N VAL A 337 15.56 -3.24 -41.05
CA VAL A 337 17.03 -3.17 -41.22
C VAL A 337 17.77 -3.21 -39.87
N ILE A 338 18.41 -4.37 -39.62
CA ILE A 338 19.80 -4.66 -39.19
C ILE A 338 20.42 -3.96 -37.95
N HIS A 339 20.82 -4.82 -37.00
CA HIS A 339 21.74 -4.60 -35.87
C HIS A 339 23.20 -4.46 -36.32
N ASN A 340 23.95 -3.53 -35.73
CA ASN A 340 25.41 -3.57 -35.73
C ASN A 340 25.95 -3.20 -34.34
N GLU A 341 26.73 -4.11 -33.76
CA GLU A 341 27.45 -4.00 -32.51
C GLU A 341 28.76 -3.22 -32.75
N ASN A 342 28.86 -2.02 -32.17
CA ASN A 342 30.10 -1.33 -31.78
C ASN A 342 29.71 0.05 -31.24
N LYS A 343 29.53 0.17 -29.92
CA LYS A 343 29.25 1.46 -29.30
C LYS A 343 30.56 2.24 -29.24
N ALA A 344 30.61 3.29 -30.05
CA ALA A 344 31.72 4.21 -30.21
C ALA A 344 32.19 4.81 -28.87
N ILE A 345 33.39 4.43 -28.46
CA ILE A 345 34.22 5.27 -27.59
C ILE A 345 34.70 6.44 -28.45
N SER A 346 34.31 7.66 -28.08
CA SER A 346 34.66 8.86 -28.83
C SER A 346 36.16 9.14 -28.69
N SER A 347 36.79 9.54 -29.79
CA SER A 347 38.21 9.86 -29.94
C SER A 347 38.72 11.01 -29.05
N TRP A 348 37.88 11.54 -28.16
CA TRP A 348 38.26 12.52 -27.13
C TRP A 348 38.86 11.88 -25.88
N ASN A 349 38.65 10.58 -25.64
CA ASN A 349 39.19 9.88 -24.48
C ASN A 349 40.58 9.25 -24.72
N SER A 350 41.09 9.32 -25.95
CA SER A 350 42.36 8.68 -26.34
C SER A 350 43.60 9.56 -26.09
N ALA A 351 43.41 10.84 -25.76
CA ALA A 351 44.49 11.80 -25.56
C ALA A 351 44.55 12.22 -24.08
N GLY A 352 45.25 11.42 -23.28
CA GLY A 352 45.40 11.62 -21.84
C GLY A 352 45.79 13.05 -21.46
N THR A 353 44.90 13.69 -20.71
CA THR A 353 45.13 14.99 -20.07
C THR A 353 45.41 14.78 -18.58
N THR A 354 46.69 14.55 -18.26
CA THR A 354 47.41 14.93 -17.02
C THR A 354 46.59 15.21 -15.75
N TYR A 355 46.34 14.20 -14.91
CA TYR A 355 47.04 13.94 -13.63
C TYR A 355 46.36 12.75 -12.91
N GLU A 356 47.05 11.60 -12.92
CA GLU A 356 46.83 10.42 -12.05
C GLU A 356 45.46 9.72 -12.11
N GLU A 357 44.99 9.37 -13.32
CA GLU A 357 44.00 8.29 -13.47
C GLU A 357 44.74 6.98 -13.77
N LYS A 358 44.65 6.02 -12.84
CA LYS A 358 45.22 4.68 -13.00
C LYS A 358 44.09 3.67 -13.13
N ASP A 359 43.96 3.08 -14.32
CA ASP A 359 43.05 1.95 -14.54
C ASP A 359 43.54 0.71 -13.76
N MET A 360 42.66 0.22 -12.89
CA MET A 360 42.87 -0.95 -12.05
C MET A 360 41.85 -2.06 -12.34
N THR A 361 41.04 -1.92 -13.39
CA THR A 361 39.96 -2.82 -13.80
C THR A 361 40.42 -4.27 -13.89
N LYS A 362 41.57 -4.53 -14.52
CA LYS A 362 42.10 -5.89 -14.68
C LYS A 362 42.46 -6.55 -13.32
N TRP A 363 43.12 -5.79 -12.44
CA TRP A 363 43.45 -6.26 -11.09
C TRP A 363 42.19 -6.47 -10.27
N ALA A 364 41.26 -5.51 -10.32
CA ALA A 364 40.02 -5.55 -9.58
C ALA A 364 39.15 -6.74 -9.99
N LYS A 365 39.03 -7.03 -11.29
CA LYS A 365 38.31 -8.19 -11.80
C LYS A 365 38.87 -9.51 -11.24
N GLN A 366 40.19 -9.69 -11.30
CA GLN A 366 40.85 -10.90 -10.76
C GLN A 366 40.65 -11.02 -9.25
N LYS A 367 40.80 -9.92 -8.51
CA LYS A 367 40.69 -9.91 -7.05
C LYS A 367 39.25 -10.13 -6.59
N VAL A 368 38.27 -9.50 -7.23
CA VAL A 368 36.84 -9.72 -6.96
C VAL A 368 36.47 -11.17 -7.22
N GLU A 369 36.93 -11.76 -8.32
CA GLU A 369 36.70 -13.17 -8.62
C GLU A 369 37.29 -14.10 -7.54
N GLU A 370 38.51 -13.83 -7.07
CA GLU A 370 39.15 -14.54 -5.95
C GLU A 370 38.34 -14.41 -4.65
N CYS A 371 37.97 -13.19 -4.28
CA CYS A 371 37.19 -12.90 -3.08
C CYS A 371 35.83 -13.61 -3.10
N LEU A 372 35.13 -13.60 -4.23
CA LEU A 372 33.82 -14.24 -4.38
C LEU A 372 33.92 -15.77 -4.36
N LYS A 373 34.97 -16.36 -4.94
CA LYS A 373 35.24 -17.81 -4.84
C LYS A 373 35.56 -18.27 -3.41
N ASN A 374 36.08 -17.39 -2.57
CA ASN A 374 36.36 -17.66 -1.15
C ASN A 374 35.11 -17.69 -0.26
N ILE A 375 33.91 -17.55 -0.81
CA ILE A 375 32.66 -17.72 -0.07
C ILE A 375 32.42 -19.20 0.20
N HIS A 376 32.67 -19.63 1.42
CA HIS A 376 32.35 -20.98 1.88
C HIS A 376 31.68 -20.97 3.26
N PHE A 377 30.90 -22.00 3.51
CA PHE A 377 30.33 -22.31 4.82
C PHE A 377 30.24 -23.82 4.98
N LYS A 378 30.61 -24.33 6.14
CA LYS A 378 30.42 -25.73 6.53
C LYS A 378 30.03 -25.75 8.00
N ASN A 379 28.87 -26.32 8.30
CA ASN A 379 28.45 -26.52 9.67
C ASN A 379 29.26 -27.67 10.28
N THR A 380 29.90 -27.40 11.42
CA THR A 380 30.80 -28.33 12.12
C THR A 380 30.17 -28.94 13.37
N GLU A 381 28.99 -28.47 13.78
CA GLU A 381 28.24 -29.03 14.88
C GLU A 381 27.64 -30.37 14.46
N LYS A 382 28.24 -31.48 14.92
CA LYS A 382 27.59 -32.79 14.93
C LYS A 382 26.49 -32.78 15.99
N ASN A 383 25.38 -32.13 15.72
CA ASN A 383 24.18 -32.37 16.51
C ASN A 383 23.50 -33.61 15.93
N ASP A 384 23.40 -34.64 16.77
CA ASP A 384 22.64 -35.86 16.52
C ASP A 384 21.40 -35.54 15.71
N TYR A 385 21.23 -36.26 14.60
CA TYR A 385 20.02 -36.21 13.78
C TYR A 385 18.83 -36.07 14.71
N LEU A 386 18.20 -34.88 14.73
CA LEU A 386 16.94 -34.66 15.41
C LEU A 386 16.00 -35.70 14.81
N ASN A 387 15.80 -36.77 15.57
CA ASN A 387 15.02 -37.91 15.15
C ASN A 387 13.55 -37.49 15.25
N ILE A 388 13.09 -36.78 14.22
CA ILE A 388 11.73 -36.21 14.09
C ILE A 388 10.67 -37.32 13.89
N ASN A 389 11.04 -38.60 14.00
CA ASN A 389 10.16 -39.72 13.74
C ASN A 389 9.33 -40.20 14.93
N ASN A 390 9.40 -39.57 16.11
CA ASN A 390 8.52 -39.93 17.22
C ASN A 390 7.65 -38.75 17.66
N GLN A 391 6.37 -38.88 17.26
CA GLN A 391 5.19 -38.09 17.58
C GLN A 391 4.84 -36.96 16.60
N ASN A 392 3.94 -37.35 15.69
CA ASN A 392 3.11 -36.55 14.79
C ASN A 392 3.84 -35.98 13.58
N GLU A 393 3.24 -36.15 12.40
CA GLU A 393 3.66 -35.59 11.12
C GLU A 393 3.83 -34.06 11.24
N PHE A 394 5.02 -33.62 11.63
CA PHE A 394 5.38 -32.22 11.69
C PHE A 394 5.57 -31.70 10.27
N ASN A 395 4.56 -30.97 9.78
CA ASN A 395 4.67 -30.14 8.59
C ASN A 395 5.85 -29.16 8.76
N LEU A 396 7.00 -29.43 8.11
CA LEU A 396 8.20 -28.58 8.04
C LEU A 396 7.93 -27.14 7.56
N SER A 397 6.75 -26.90 7.00
CA SER A 397 6.24 -25.61 6.55
C SER A 397 5.79 -24.68 7.69
N ASN A 398 5.65 -25.18 8.92
CA ASN A 398 5.04 -24.46 10.04
C ASN A 398 5.84 -24.40 11.35
N LEU A 399 7.12 -24.78 11.37
CA LEU A 399 8.00 -24.49 12.51
C LEU A 399 8.41 -23.01 12.51
N ASP A 400 8.12 -22.29 13.60
CA ASP A 400 8.84 -21.05 13.92
C ASP A 400 10.22 -21.45 14.43
N TYR A 401 11.23 -21.34 13.57
CA TYR A 401 12.62 -21.54 13.94
C TYR A 401 13.10 -20.29 14.71
N PRO A 402 13.52 -20.40 15.98
CA PRO A 402 14.10 -19.25 16.72
C PRO A 402 15.29 -18.68 15.94
N GLU A 403 15.51 -17.36 15.87
CA GLU A 403 16.51 -16.69 14.99
C GLU A 403 17.92 -17.33 14.96
N ILE A 404 18.32 -18.02 16.04
CA ILE A 404 19.62 -18.70 16.20
C ILE A 404 19.63 -20.15 15.63
N LEU A 405 18.48 -20.84 15.52
CA LEU A 405 18.38 -22.23 15.05
C LEU A 405 18.39 -22.44 13.51
N PRO A 406 17.91 -21.53 12.64
CA PRO A 406 17.91 -21.70 11.17
C PRO A 406 19.26 -22.12 10.59
N LEU A 407 20.36 -21.59 11.14
CA LEU A 407 21.72 -21.89 10.69
C LEU A 407 22.17 -23.32 11.04
N GLN A 408 21.57 -23.97 12.04
CA GLN A 408 21.87 -25.36 12.38
C GLN A 408 21.46 -26.32 11.26
N TYR A 409 20.42 -25.98 10.51
CA TYR A 409 19.95 -26.78 9.37
C TYR A 409 20.77 -26.53 8.09
N LEU A 410 21.50 -25.42 8.00
CA LEU A 410 22.40 -25.18 6.87
C LEU A 410 23.66 -26.04 7.05
N SER A 411 23.92 -26.95 6.12
CA SER A 411 25.08 -27.83 6.16
C SER A 411 26.28 -27.21 5.44
N LYS A 412 26.07 -26.73 4.20
CA LYS A 412 27.14 -26.23 3.34
C LYS A 412 26.63 -25.15 2.39
N ILE A 413 27.49 -24.17 2.10
CA ILE A 413 27.32 -23.23 0.98
C ILE A 413 28.46 -23.50 -0.01
N GLU A 414 28.11 -23.70 -1.28
CA GLU A 414 29.05 -23.83 -2.40
C GLU A 414 28.73 -22.79 -3.48
N ILE A 415 29.77 -22.13 -3.99
CA ILE A 415 29.67 -21.29 -5.18
C ILE A 415 29.98 -22.17 -6.39
N ASN A 416 29.04 -22.25 -7.32
CA ASN A 416 29.18 -23.05 -8.54
C ASN A 416 29.88 -22.24 -9.62
N GLU A 417 29.32 -21.08 -9.95
CA GLU A 417 29.73 -20.26 -11.10
C GLU A 417 29.51 -18.77 -10.81
N ILE A 418 30.31 -17.94 -11.47
CA ILE A 418 30.21 -16.46 -11.45
C ILE A 418 29.97 -16.02 -12.89
N ASN A 419 28.77 -15.54 -13.19
CA ASN A 419 28.38 -15.08 -14.53
C ASN A 419 28.29 -13.55 -14.56
N ASP A 420 28.40 -13.00 -15.77
CA ASP A 420 28.24 -11.57 -16.06
C ASP A 420 29.09 -10.65 -15.17
N LEU A 421 30.31 -11.08 -14.81
CA LEU A 421 31.21 -10.28 -13.98
C LEU A 421 31.74 -9.06 -14.76
N SER A 422 31.12 -7.91 -14.50
CA SER A 422 31.59 -6.59 -14.91
C SER A 422 32.20 -5.89 -13.71
N VAL A 423 33.44 -5.43 -13.85
CA VAL A 423 34.14 -4.67 -12.83
C VAL A 423 34.90 -3.57 -13.53
N ASP A 424 34.57 -2.33 -13.23
CA ASP A 424 35.30 -1.14 -13.69
C ASP A 424 35.94 -0.50 -12.46
N ALA A 425 37.25 -0.30 -12.47
CA ALA A 425 37.97 0.22 -11.31
C ALA A 425 39.08 1.19 -11.72
N GLN A 426 39.06 2.38 -11.12
CA GLN A 426 40.04 3.43 -11.38
C GLN A 426 40.46 4.14 -10.10
N ILE A 427 41.73 4.55 -10.05
CA ILE A 427 42.25 5.41 -8.99
C ILE A 427 42.43 6.79 -9.59
N VAL A 428 41.77 7.79 -9.02
CA VAL A 428 41.75 9.18 -9.53
C VAL A 428 42.24 10.12 -8.43
N VAL A 429 43.15 11.04 -8.74
CA VAL A 429 43.56 12.08 -7.81
C VAL A 429 42.77 13.35 -8.05
N ILE A 430 41.82 13.62 -7.15
CA ILE A 430 40.97 14.80 -7.21
C ILE A 430 41.44 15.77 -6.12
N ARG A 431 41.97 16.93 -6.53
CA ARG A 431 42.40 18.02 -5.61
C ARG A 431 43.42 17.55 -4.55
N GLY A 432 44.33 16.66 -4.92
CA GLY A 432 45.38 16.12 -4.03
C GLY A 432 44.94 14.94 -3.17
N THR A 433 43.68 14.51 -3.23
CA THR A 433 43.18 13.32 -2.55
C THR A 433 43.02 12.17 -3.53
N LYS A 434 43.71 11.06 -3.27
CA LYS A 434 43.50 9.80 -4.00
C LYS A 434 42.11 9.25 -3.70
N ARG A 435 41.32 8.99 -4.74
CA ARG A 435 40.02 8.32 -4.67
C ARG A 435 40.08 6.98 -5.39
N HIS A 436 39.58 5.95 -4.74
CA HIS A 436 39.47 4.59 -5.27
C HIS A 436 38.03 4.36 -5.71
N ILE A 437 37.78 4.54 -7.01
CA ILE A 437 36.45 4.42 -7.58
C ILE A 437 36.32 3.04 -8.22
N PHE A 438 35.21 2.35 -7.95
CA PHE A 438 34.88 1.11 -8.65
C PHE A 438 33.37 0.93 -8.82
N GLU A 439 32.98 0.24 -9.88
CA GLU A 439 31.62 -0.25 -10.14
C GLU A 439 31.68 -1.74 -10.46
N LEU A 440 30.77 -2.51 -9.85
CA LEU A 440 30.76 -3.97 -9.93
C LEU A 440 29.33 -4.47 -10.16
N SER A 441 29.17 -5.38 -11.12
CA SER A 441 27.96 -6.18 -11.27
C SER A 441 28.31 -7.63 -11.58
N CYS A 442 27.56 -8.57 -11.02
CA CYS A 442 27.71 -10.01 -11.32
C CYS A 442 26.52 -10.83 -10.83
N ASN A 443 26.41 -12.04 -11.36
CA ASN A 443 25.46 -13.07 -10.94
C ASN A 443 26.21 -14.28 -10.39
N LEU A 444 26.04 -14.57 -9.10
CA LEU A 444 26.64 -15.74 -8.45
C LEU A 444 25.63 -16.88 -8.41
N TYR A 445 26.00 -18.03 -8.96
CA TYR A 445 25.22 -19.26 -8.86
C TYR A 445 25.69 -20.03 -7.64
N VAL A 446 24.81 -20.14 -6.65
CA VAL A 446 25.14 -20.69 -5.33
C VAL A 446 24.26 -21.90 -5.05
N THR A 447 24.89 -22.98 -4.59
CA THR A 447 24.20 -24.17 -4.09
C THR A 447 24.24 -24.19 -2.56
N LEU A 448 23.05 -24.27 -1.97
CA LEU A 448 22.81 -24.36 -0.54
C LEU A 448 22.40 -25.79 -0.17
N TYR A 449 23.13 -26.40 0.77
CA TYR A 449 22.83 -27.73 1.29
C TYR A 449 22.15 -27.58 2.65
N ILE A 450 20.87 -27.94 2.74
CA ILE A 450 20.05 -27.77 3.93
C ILE A 450 19.59 -29.14 4.41
N ASN A 451 19.90 -29.48 5.65
CA ASN A 451 19.58 -30.77 6.26
C ASN A 451 18.45 -30.57 7.28
N ILE A 452 17.24 -31.05 6.98
CA ILE A 452 16.11 -30.97 7.90
C ILE A 452 15.68 -32.39 8.32
N THR A 453 14.76 -33.02 7.58
CA THR A 453 14.46 -34.46 7.67
C THR A 453 15.26 -35.26 6.64
N GLU A 454 15.48 -34.65 5.47
CA GLU A 454 16.32 -35.14 4.38
C GLU A 454 17.25 -34.02 3.91
N LEU A 455 18.31 -34.37 3.17
CA LEU A 455 19.22 -33.41 2.57
C LEU A 455 18.57 -32.75 1.35
N HIS A 456 18.25 -31.47 1.46
CA HIS A 456 17.75 -30.65 0.37
C HIS A 456 18.87 -29.80 -0.25
N ILE A 457 18.98 -29.85 -1.58
CA ILE A 457 19.93 -29.06 -2.36
C ILE A 457 19.15 -27.94 -3.04
N HIS A 458 19.47 -26.69 -2.76
CA HIS A 458 18.79 -25.54 -3.31
C HIS A 458 19.73 -24.65 -4.11
N ARG A 459 19.35 -24.31 -5.34
CA ARG A 459 20.12 -23.43 -6.21
C ARG A 459 19.53 -22.02 -6.20
N VAL A 460 20.36 -21.04 -5.84
CA VAL A 460 19.99 -19.63 -5.80
C VAL A 460 20.94 -18.80 -6.64
N ILE A 461 20.43 -17.68 -7.15
CA ILE A 461 21.23 -16.71 -7.88
C ILE A 461 21.35 -15.46 -7.02
N VAL A 462 22.57 -15.10 -6.62
CA VAL A 462 22.84 -13.82 -5.95
C VAL A 462 23.22 -12.81 -7.03
N GLU A 463 22.32 -11.89 -7.30
CA GLU A 463 22.49 -10.81 -8.26
C GLU A 463 23.00 -9.55 -7.54
N ILE A 464 24.21 -9.12 -7.91
CA ILE A 464 24.82 -7.86 -7.47
C ILE A 464 24.64 -6.84 -8.59
N LYS A 465 23.82 -5.82 -8.36
CA LYS A 465 23.52 -4.76 -9.34
C LYS A 465 24.25 -3.48 -8.99
N GLU A 466 25.06 -3.00 -9.93
CA GLU A 466 25.63 -1.63 -9.92
C GLU A 466 26.21 -1.23 -8.56
N LEU A 467 27.00 -2.13 -7.95
CA LEU A 467 27.60 -1.86 -6.65
C LEU A 467 28.80 -0.95 -6.84
N SER A 468 28.69 0.27 -6.31
CA SER A 468 29.72 1.30 -6.42
C SER A 468 30.50 1.51 -5.11
N SER A 469 31.71 2.07 -5.25
CA SER A 469 32.50 2.64 -4.15
C SER A 469 31.79 3.80 -3.44
N GLU A 470 30.96 4.56 -4.15
CA GLU A 470 30.20 5.66 -3.57
C GLU A 470 28.79 5.15 -3.20
N LEU A 471 28.59 4.92 -1.90
CA LEU A 471 27.29 4.55 -1.37
C LEU A 471 26.35 5.77 -1.39
N GLU A 472 25.14 5.59 -1.92
CA GLU A 472 24.08 6.60 -1.78
C GLU A 472 23.77 6.85 -0.29
N ALA A 473 23.37 8.09 0.04
CA ALA A 473 23.10 8.49 1.42
C ALA A 473 22.09 7.55 2.10
N GLY A 474 22.54 6.84 3.14
CA GLY A 474 21.72 5.91 3.92
C GLY A 474 21.61 4.48 3.36
N LYS A 475 22.29 4.14 2.25
CA LYS A 475 22.35 2.78 1.71
C LYS A 475 23.61 2.03 2.17
N THR A 476 23.50 0.72 2.27
CA THR A 476 24.61 -0.21 2.52
C THR A 476 24.80 -1.13 1.32
N TRP A 477 25.95 -1.80 1.18
CA TRP A 477 26.15 -2.77 0.10
C TRP A 477 25.13 -3.92 0.10
N LYS A 478 24.53 -4.24 1.26
CA LYS A 478 23.40 -5.19 1.33
C LYS A 478 22.23 -4.79 0.42
N ASN A 479 22.00 -3.49 0.21
CA ASN A 479 20.91 -2.99 -0.64
C ASN A 479 21.10 -3.26 -2.14
N TYR A 480 22.34 -3.51 -2.57
CA TYR A 480 22.70 -3.77 -3.98
C TYR A 480 22.79 -5.28 -4.28
N ILE A 481 22.62 -6.12 -3.26
CA ILE A 481 22.66 -7.59 -3.36
C ILE A 481 21.23 -8.11 -3.27
N THR A 482 20.80 -8.83 -4.29
CA THR A 482 19.46 -9.44 -4.33
C THR A 482 19.56 -10.93 -4.61
N ILE A 483 18.77 -11.75 -3.91
CA ILE A 483 18.81 -13.21 -4.06
C ILE A 483 17.55 -13.66 -4.80
N LYS A 484 17.72 -14.19 -6.02
CA LYS A 484 16.66 -14.78 -6.82
C LYS A 484 16.56 -16.27 -6.52
N LYS A 485 15.36 -16.71 -6.13
CA LYS A 485 15.02 -18.12 -5.91
C LYS A 485 14.76 -18.80 -7.26
N ASN A 486 15.40 -19.93 -7.53
CA ASN A 486 15.14 -20.70 -8.76
C ASN A 486 14.09 -21.82 -8.55
N ASP A 487 13.93 -22.32 -7.32
CA ASP A 487 13.07 -23.48 -7.04
C ASP A 487 11.79 -23.16 -6.25
N LYS A 488 10.70 -23.86 -6.60
CA LYS A 488 9.41 -23.87 -5.90
C LYS A 488 9.44 -24.85 -4.71
N LEU A 489 10.22 -24.57 -3.66
CA LEU A 489 10.14 -25.38 -2.43
C LEU A 489 8.99 -24.93 -1.52
N LYS A 490 8.21 -25.90 -1.02
CA LYS A 490 7.16 -25.71 0.01
C LYS A 490 7.75 -25.66 1.43
N ILE A 491 8.90 -25.04 1.60
CA ILE A 491 9.56 -24.88 2.91
C ILE A 491 9.31 -23.46 3.40
N ALA A 492 9.19 -23.29 4.72
CA ALA A 492 8.90 -22.00 5.35
C ALA A 492 9.90 -20.92 4.93
N ASP A 493 9.40 -19.77 4.45
CA ASP A 493 10.22 -18.64 3.99
C ASP A 493 11.20 -18.13 5.06
N ASN A 494 10.86 -18.26 6.34
CA ASN A 494 11.66 -17.79 7.48
C ASN A 494 13.03 -18.47 7.60
N LEU A 495 13.14 -19.77 7.26
CA LEU A 495 14.42 -20.48 7.25
C LEU A 495 15.36 -19.88 6.20
N PHE A 496 14.82 -19.62 5.00
CA PHE A 496 15.59 -19.03 3.92
C PHE A 496 15.95 -17.58 4.18
N THR A 497 15.12 -16.80 4.88
CA THR A 497 15.46 -15.41 5.22
C THR A 497 16.79 -15.32 5.96
N HIS A 498 17.00 -16.14 7.00
CA HIS A 498 18.24 -16.13 7.78
C HIS A 498 19.44 -16.68 6.99
N ILE A 499 19.21 -17.74 6.18
CA ILE A 499 20.26 -18.29 5.31
C ILE A 499 20.68 -17.27 4.24
N TYR A 500 19.73 -16.52 3.70
CA TYR A 500 19.96 -15.47 2.70
C TYR A 500 20.62 -14.24 3.30
N GLU A 501 20.26 -13.89 4.53
CA GLU A 501 20.96 -12.85 5.29
C GLU A 501 22.41 -13.24 5.53
N LEU A 502 22.68 -14.46 6.00
CA LEU A 502 24.05 -14.98 6.15
C LEU A 502 24.82 -15.00 4.81
N LEU A 503 24.16 -15.39 3.72
CA LEU A 503 24.78 -15.39 2.38
C LEU A 503 25.12 -13.97 1.94
N THR A 504 24.20 -13.02 2.15
CA THR A 504 24.41 -11.60 1.85
C THR A 504 25.56 -11.03 2.68
N GLU A 505 25.64 -11.36 3.97
CA GLU A 505 26.74 -10.95 4.85
C GLU A 505 28.08 -11.53 4.42
N LYS A 506 28.12 -12.79 3.96
CA LYS A 506 29.34 -13.38 3.42
C LYS A 506 29.80 -12.68 2.14
N VAL A 507 28.88 -12.38 1.23
CA VAL A 507 29.17 -11.60 0.01
C VAL A 507 29.69 -10.22 0.38
N GLU A 508 28.99 -9.50 1.26
CA GLU A 508 29.38 -8.18 1.74
C GLU A 508 30.78 -8.21 2.37
N ARG A 509 31.07 -9.22 3.20
CA ARG A 509 32.39 -9.37 3.83
C ARG A 509 33.51 -9.52 2.79
N GLN A 510 33.28 -10.27 1.72
CA GLN A 510 34.27 -10.43 0.66
C GLN A 510 34.47 -9.14 -0.15
N ILE A 511 33.40 -8.39 -0.40
CA ILE A 511 33.49 -7.07 -1.04
C ILE A 511 34.26 -6.10 -0.14
N ARG A 512 34.04 -6.13 1.19
CA ARG A 512 34.82 -5.34 2.16
C ARG A 512 36.31 -5.67 2.13
N ILE A 513 36.67 -6.95 2.04
CA ILE A 513 38.08 -7.38 1.90
C ILE A 513 38.67 -6.83 0.61
N PHE A 514 37.95 -6.96 -0.51
CA PHE A 514 38.36 -6.37 -1.79
C PHE A 514 38.59 -4.85 -1.68
N THR A 515 37.65 -4.10 -1.11
CA THR A 515 37.77 -2.64 -0.97
C THR A 515 38.93 -2.24 -0.04
N GLN A 516 39.19 -2.99 1.03
CA GLN A 516 40.33 -2.77 1.92
C GLN A 516 41.67 -3.04 1.25
N GLU A 517 41.74 -4.00 0.33
CA GLU A 517 42.95 -4.22 -0.48
C GLU A 517 43.09 -3.17 -1.57
N TYR A 518 41.98 -2.76 -2.19
CA TYR A 518 41.98 -1.77 -3.26
C TYR A 518 42.43 -0.39 -2.76
N SER A 519 42.05 -0.02 -1.54
CA SER A 519 42.46 1.26 -0.93
C SER A 519 43.96 1.37 -0.60
N LYS A 520 44.73 0.28 -0.72
CA LYS A 520 46.19 0.28 -0.47
C LYS A 520 47.03 0.73 -1.67
N PHE A 521 46.45 0.80 -2.86
CA PHE A 521 47.10 1.32 -4.07
C PHE A 521 47.10 2.86 -4.08
#